data_AF-A0A822G8Y3-F1
#
_entry.id   AF-A0A822G8Y3-F1
#
_cell.length_a   1.000
_cell.length_b   1.000
_cell.length_c   1.000
_cell.angle_alpha   90.00
_cell.angle_beta   90.00
_cell.angle_gamma   90.00
#
_symmetry.space_group_name_H-M   'P 1'
#
loop_
_entity.id
_entity.type
_entity.pdbx_description
1 polymer ?
#
loop_
_entity_poly.entity_id
_entity_poly.type
_entity_poly.pdbx_seq_one_letter_code
_entity_poly.pdbx_strand_id
1 'polypeptide(L)' 'MAYATDSSPWSVAVGDFNNDTILDIVVANLGSDNVGIFLGW' A
#
# COMPACT_ATOMS: atom_id res chain seq x y z
N MET A 1 -9.86 25.37 1.38
CA MET A 1 -8.74 24.73 2.09
C MET A 1 -8.51 23.40 1.41
N ALA A 2 -7.35 23.20 0.79
CA ALA A 2 -6.98 21.91 0.22
C ALA A 2 -6.51 21.03 1.38
N TYR A 3 -7.22 19.93 1.63
CA TYR A 3 -6.68 18.87 2.46
C TYR A 3 -5.65 18.14 1.59
N ALA A 4 -4.37 18.46 1.75
CA ALA A 4 -3.32 17.66 1.16
C ALA A 4 -3.46 16.26 1.76
N THR A 5 -3.86 15.28 0.95
CA THR A 5 -3.71 13.88 1.32
C THR A 5 -2.22 13.62 1.28
N ASP A 6 -1.56 13.66 2.44
CA ASP A 6 -0.11 13.42 2.59
C ASP A 6 0.35 12.04 2.05
N SER A 7 -0.60 11.20 1.64
CA SER A 7 -0.37 9.97 0.91
C SER A 7 -0.48 10.18 -0.60
N SER A 8 0.66 10.24 -1.30
CA SER A 8 0.72 10.15 -2.75
C SER A 8 1.26 8.76 -3.15
N PRO A 9 0.42 7.79 -3.55
CA PRO A 9 0.89 6.46 -3.92
C PRO A 9 1.99 6.53 -4.98
N TRP A 10 3.14 5.93 -4.71
CA TRP A 10 4.33 6.07 -5.55
C TRP A 10 4.84 4.75 -6.10
N SER A 11 4.74 3.68 -5.31
CA SER A 11 5.20 2.35 -5.71
C SER A 11 4.22 1.28 -5.26
N VAL A 12 4.12 0.24 -6.09
CA VAL A 12 3.28 -0.93 -5.84
C VAL A 12 4.11 -2.21 -5.97
N ALA A 13 3.86 -3.16 -5.08
CA ALA A 13 4.40 -4.52 -5.15
C ALA A 13 3.27 -5.53 -4.97
N VAL A 14 3.44 -6.71 -5.56
CA VAL A 14 2.50 -7.84 -5.50
C VAL A 14 3.24 -9.05 -4.98
N GLY A 15 2.64 -9.76 -4.04
CA GLY A 15 3.20 -10.94 -3.41
C GLY A 15 2.29 -11.48 -2.31
N ASP A 16 2.53 -12.71 -1.89
CA ASP A 16 1.91 -13.26 -0.68
C ASP A 16 2.69 -12.75 0.54
N PHE A 17 2.12 -11.77 1.25
CA PHE A 17 2.76 -11.08 2.36
C PHE A 17 2.20 -11.52 3.72
N ASN A 18 1.03 -12.17 3.76
CA ASN A 18 0.42 -12.74 4.98
C ASN A 18 0.51 -14.28 5.07
N ASN A 19 1.08 -14.93 4.05
CA ASN A 19 1.30 -16.36 3.92
C ASN A 19 0.02 -17.21 3.85
N ASP A 20 -1.01 -16.70 3.16
CA ASP A 20 -2.29 -17.38 2.95
C ASP A 20 -2.43 -18.04 1.56
N THR A 21 -1.38 -17.99 0.74
CA THR A 21 -1.31 -18.49 -0.65
C THR A 21 -2.09 -17.67 -1.69
N ILE A 22 -2.65 -16.52 -1.28
CA ILE A 22 -3.32 -15.54 -2.15
C ILE A 22 -2.38 -14.35 -2.34
N LEU A 23 -2.44 -13.72 -3.52
CA LEU A 23 -1.62 -12.53 -3.78
C LEU A 23 -2.23 -11.31 -3.11
N ASP A 24 -1.39 -10.58 -2.36
CA ASP A 24 -1.71 -9.29 -1.77
C ASP A 24 -1.11 -8.13 -2.60
N ILE A 25 -1.53 -6.92 -2.25
CA ILE A 25 -0.98 -5.68 -2.81
C ILE A 25 -0.39 -4.83 -1.68
N VAL A 26 0.84 -4.35 -1.88
CA VAL A 26 1.49 -3.37 -0.99
C VAL A 26 1.68 -2.06 -1.73
N VAL A 27 1.33 -0.94 -1.08
CA VAL A 27 1.43 0.42 -1.62
C VAL A 27 2.32 1.27 -0.71
N ALA A 28 3.40 1.81 -1.28
CA ALA A 28 4.22 2.83 -0.62
C ALA A 28 3.76 4.22 -1.04
N ASN A 29 3.51 5.09 -0.05
CA ASN A 29 3.05 6.45 -0.28
C ASN A 29 4.22 7.43 -0.21
N LEU A 30 4.51 8.16 -1.28
CA LEU A 30 5.42 9.30 -1.26
C LEU A 30 4.76 10.47 -0.51
N GLY A 31 5.55 11.17 0.30
CA GLY A 31 5.09 12.30 1.10
C GLY A 31 4.59 11.91 2.50
N SER A 32 4.47 10.62 2.81
CA SER A 32 4.16 10.12 4.16
C SER A 32 5.01 8.90 4.51
N ASP A 33 5.22 8.66 5.80
CA ASP A 33 5.93 7.48 6.31
C ASP A 33 5.01 6.25 6.43
N ASN A 34 4.00 6.15 5.55
CA ASN A 34 2.97 5.11 5.60
C ASN A 34 3.06 4.12 4.42
N VAL A 35 2.89 2.85 4.75
CA VAL A 35 2.69 1.75 3.80
C VAL A 35 1.32 1.13 4.04
N GLY A 36 0.55 0.92 2.97
CA GLY A 36 -0.71 0.19 2.99
C GLY A 36 -0.52 -1.23 2.50
N ILE A 37 -1.17 -2.20 3.17
CA ILE A 37 -1.28 -3.59 2.70
C ILE A 37 -2.76 -3.92 2.49
N PHE A 38 -3.07 -4.44 1.32
CA PHE A 38 -4.40 -4.91 0.93
C PHE A 38 -4.32 -6.42 0.77
N LEU A 39 -4.91 -7.12 1.74
CA LEU A 39 -4.91 -8.56 1.75
C LEU A 39 -5.80 -9.08 0.62
N GLY A 40 -5.30 -10.09 -0.08
CA GLY A 40 -6.14 -11.07 -0.74
C GLY A 40 -6.82 -11.94 0.31
N TRP A 41 -8.02 -12.42 0.02
CA TRP A 41 -8.77 -13.32 0.89
C TRP A 41 -9.70 -14.17 0.03
#